data_AF-A0A1Y4HBA4-F1
#
_entry.id   AF-A0A1Y4HBA4-F1
#
_cell.length_a   1.000
_cell.length_b   1.000
_cell.length_c   1.000
_cell.angle_alpha   90.00
_cell.angle_beta   90.00
_cell.angle_gamma   90.00
#
_symmetry.space_group_name_H-M   'P 1'
#
loop_
_entity.id
_entity.type
_entity.pdbx_description
1 polymer ?
#
loop_
_entity_poly.entity_id
_entity_poly.type
_entity_poly.pdbx_seq_one_letter_code
_entity_poly.pdbx_strand_id
1 'polypeptide(L)'
;MRTGSGYRFSLQFGADTESKIRIGELLEKLGNKKSALIVPALIEYLEKHPELETESLRIKIEEKSQLRREQLEDMIRTIVLEQLQSRSPLPVTENPAEKPDSLQQDIAAMLDNLDFFQ
;
A
#
# COMPACT_ATOMS: atom_id res chain seq x y z
N MET A 1 -38.57 -20.00 -14.41
CA MET A 1 -39.18 -20.82 -15.48
C MET A 1 -39.69 -19.90 -16.58
N ARG A 2 -39.32 -20.18 -17.84
CA ARG A 2 -39.87 -19.49 -19.02
C ARG A 2 -41.27 -20.04 -19.29
N THR A 3 -42.27 -19.17 -19.33
CA THR A 3 -43.62 -19.47 -19.77
C THR A 3 -43.83 -18.88 -21.17
N GLY A 4 -44.89 -19.27 -21.87
CA GLY A 4 -45.22 -18.72 -23.20
C GLY A 4 -45.41 -17.20 -23.19
N SER A 5 -45.67 -16.59 -22.02
CA SER A 5 -45.91 -15.16 -21.83
C SER A 5 -44.76 -14.40 -21.16
N GLY A 6 -43.65 -15.04 -20.79
CA GLY A 6 -42.52 -14.36 -20.15
C GLY A 6 -41.70 -15.23 -19.22
N TYR A 7 -41.04 -14.60 -18.25
CA TYR A 7 -40.20 -15.29 -17.27
C TYR A 7 -40.82 -15.17 -15.86
N ARG A 8 -40.96 -16.30 -15.16
CA ARG A 8 -41.42 -16.34 -13.78
C ARG A 8 -40.32 -16.85 -12.86
N PHE A 9 -40.05 -16.10 -11.80
CA PHE A 9 -39.11 -16.46 -10.75
C PHE A 9 -39.75 -16.22 -9.38
N SER A 10 -39.41 -17.05 -8.41
CA SER A 10 -39.72 -16.83 -6.99
C SER A 10 -38.44 -16.39 -6.31
N LEU A 11 -38.47 -15.25 -5.61
CA LEU A 11 -37.33 -14.70 -4.88
C LEU A 11 -37.70 -14.61 -3.40
N GLN A 12 -36.84 -15.13 -2.54
CA GLN A 12 -36.92 -14.99 -1.09
C GLN A 12 -35.55 -14.54 -0.59
N PHE A 13 -35.53 -13.59 0.35
CA PHE A 13 -34.32 -13.14 1.02
C PHE A 13 -34.58 -13.01 2.52
N GLY A 14 -33.54 -13.15 3.33
CA GLY A 14 -33.61 -13.05 4.79
C GLY A 14 -33.99 -11.65 5.28
N ALA A 15 -34.61 -11.56 6.44
CA ALA A 15 -35.02 -10.30 7.07
C ALA A 15 -33.97 -9.80 8.08
N ASP A 16 -32.69 -10.08 7.83
CA ASP A 16 -31.62 -9.93 8.84
C ASP A 16 -31.16 -8.49 9.06
N THR A 17 -31.55 -7.58 8.16
CA THR A 17 -31.15 -6.16 8.22
C THR A 17 -32.37 -5.28 7.98
N GLU A 18 -32.38 -4.09 8.57
CA GLU A 18 -33.45 -3.10 8.41
C GLU A 18 -33.70 -2.75 6.94
N SER A 19 -32.63 -2.63 6.13
CA SER A 19 -32.72 -2.41 4.69
C SER A 19 -33.48 -3.53 3.97
N LYS A 20 -33.18 -4.80 4.30
CA LYS A 20 -33.90 -5.95 3.73
C LYS A 20 -35.37 -5.95 4.16
N ILE A 21 -35.66 -5.69 5.44
CA ILE A 21 -37.04 -5.60 5.95
C ILE A 21 -37.83 -4.54 5.19
N ARG A 22 -37.29 -3.32 5.08
CA ARG A 22 -37.92 -2.20 4.38
C ARG A 22 -38.20 -2.51 2.90
N ILE A 23 -37.25 -3.15 2.22
CA ILE A 23 -37.42 -3.60 0.83
C ILE A 23 -38.50 -4.67 0.75
N GLY A 24 -38.51 -5.64 1.68
CA GLY A 24 -39.54 -6.68 1.77
C GLY A 24 -40.94 -6.09 1.88
N GLU A 25 -41.16 -5.17 2.82
CA GLU A 25 -42.44 -4.50 3.00
C GLU A 25 -42.86 -3.66 1.78
N LEU A 26 -41.91 -2.95 1.15
CA LEU A 26 -42.17 -2.18 -0.07
C LEU A 26 -42.63 -3.10 -1.20
N LEU A 27 -41.90 -4.21 -1.40
CA LEU A 27 -42.25 -5.20 -2.42
C LEU A 27 -43.59 -5.85 -2.12
N GLU A 28 -43.93 -6.11 -0.85
CA GLU A 28 -45.23 -6.64 -0.46
C GLU A 28 -46.36 -5.68 -0.83
N LYS A 29 -46.25 -4.40 -0.45
CA LYS A 29 -47.20 -3.32 -0.80
C LYS A 29 -47.42 -3.17 -2.31
N LEU A 30 -46.40 -3.43 -3.12
CA LEU A 30 -46.49 -3.31 -4.59
C LEU A 30 -47.30 -4.43 -5.27
N GLY A 31 -47.61 -5.54 -4.58
CA GLY A 31 -48.47 -6.59 -5.13
C GLY A 31 -47.97 -7.12 -6.49
N ASN A 32 -48.82 -7.10 -7.52
CA ASN A 32 -48.47 -7.58 -8.87
C ASN A 32 -47.55 -6.64 -9.67
N LYS A 33 -47.20 -5.47 -9.13
CA LYS A 33 -46.34 -4.48 -9.79
C LYS A 33 -44.85 -4.62 -9.41
N LYS A 34 -44.49 -5.66 -8.65
CA LYS A 34 -43.10 -5.94 -8.24
C LYS A 34 -42.15 -6.06 -9.45
N SER A 35 -42.55 -6.79 -10.49
CA SER A 35 -41.74 -6.98 -11.69
C SER A 35 -41.48 -5.67 -12.45
N ALA A 36 -42.44 -4.74 -12.44
CA ALA A 36 -42.30 -3.44 -13.10
C ALA A 36 -41.25 -2.54 -12.44
N LEU A 37 -40.90 -2.78 -11.18
CA LEU A 37 -39.83 -2.06 -10.47
C LEU A 37 -38.50 -2.84 -10.53
N ILE A 38 -38.55 -4.15 -10.29
CA ILE A 38 -37.35 -4.99 -10.21
C ILE A 38 -36.66 -5.12 -11.57
N VAL A 39 -37.42 -5.29 -12.66
CA VAL A 39 -36.83 -5.51 -13.99
C VAL A 39 -36.03 -4.28 -14.47
N PRO A 40 -36.57 -3.04 -14.43
CA PRO A 40 -35.78 -1.87 -14.79
C PRO A 40 -34.57 -1.64 -13.88
N ALA A 41 -34.72 -1.85 -12.56
CA ALA A 41 -33.61 -1.72 -11.63
C ALA A 41 -32.48 -2.73 -11.92
N LEU A 42 -32.84 -3.95 -12.33
CA LEU A 42 -31.86 -4.96 -12.71
C LEU A 42 -31.17 -4.62 -14.04
N ILE A 43 -31.90 -4.05 -15.00
CA ILE A 43 -31.31 -3.55 -16.26
C ILE A 43 -30.29 -2.45 -15.97
N GLU A 44 -30.66 -1.45 -15.17
CA GLU A 44 -29.74 -0.37 -14.78
C GLU A 44 -28.51 -0.91 -14.02
N TYR A 45 -28.70 -1.95 -13.20
CA TYR A 45 -27.60 -2.61 -12.51
C TYR A 45 -26.66 -3.33 -13.47
N LEU A 46 -27.18 -4.05 -14.48
CA LEU A 46 -26.38 -4.72 -15.50
C LEU A 46 -25.62 -3.74 -16.40
N GLU A 47 -26.24 -2.61 -16.76
CA GLU A 47 -25.56 -1.54 -17.51
C GLU A 47 -24.34 -0.98 -16.76
N LYS A 48 -24.40 -0.93 -15.42
CA LYS A 48 -23.29 -0.51 -14.56
C LYS A 48 -22.26 -1.62 -14.30
N HIS A 49 -22.67 -2.88 -14.48
CA HIS A 49 -21.88 -4.08 -14.17
C HIS A 49 -21.88 -5.09 -15.34
N PRO A 50 -21.33 -4.72 -16.51
CA PRO A 50 -21.30 -5.60 -17.69
C PRO A 50 -20.52 -6.91 -17.46
N GLU A 51 -19.67 -6.96 -16.43
CA GLU A 51 -18.98 -8.18 -15.99
C GLU A 51 -19.92 -9.31 -15.56
N LEU A 52 -21.18 -9.00 -15.22
CA LEU A 52 -22.18 -10.00 -14.83
C LEU A 52 -22.85 -10.68 -16.04
N GLU A 53 -22.88 -10.01 -17.19
CA GLU A 53 -23.36 -10.60 -18.45
C GLU A 53 -22.26 -11.40 -19.16
N THR A 54 -21.01 -11.01 -18.96
CA THR A 54 -19.86 -11.67 -19.56
C THR A 54 -19.51 -12.90 -18.72
N GLU A 55 -19.66 -14.11 -19.26
CA GLU A 55 -19.20 -15.33 -18.57
C GLU A 55 -17.78 -15.12 -18.04
N SER A 56 -17.59 -15.38 -16.75
CA SER A 56 -16.39 -14.98 -16.00
C SER A 56 -15.09 -15.45 -16.69
N LEU A 57 -14.47 -14.58 -17.49
CA LEU A 57 -13.09 -14.73 -17.89
C LEU A 57 -12.26 -14.52 -16.62
N ARG A 58 -11.90 -15.62 -15.95
CA ARG A 58 -10.95 -15.62 -14.84
C ARG A 58 -9.58 -15.23 -15.37
N ILE A 59 -9.33 -13.93 -15.53
CA ILE A 59 -7.99 -13.42 -15.85
C ILE A 59 -7.20 -13.44 -14.54
N LYS A 60 -6.44 -14.51 -14.35
CA LYS A 60 -5.46 -14.63 -13.27
C LYS A 60 -4.24 -13.83 -13.69
N ILE A 61 -4.16 -12.57 -13.27
CA ILE A 61 -2.96 -11.75 -13.48
C ILE A 61 -1.90 -12.23 -12.49
N GLU A 62 -1.10 -13.21 -12.92
CA GLU A 62 0.15 -13.53 -12.26
C GLU A 62 1.14 -12.43 -12.62
N GLU A 63 1.17 -11.38 -11.79
CA GLU A 63 2.20 -10.35 -11.84
C GLU A 63 3.54 -11.01 -11.49
N LYS A 64 4.22 -11.56 -12.49
CA LYS A 64 5.64 -11.83 -12.40
C LYS A 64 6.29 -10.45 -12.33
N SER A 65 6.52 -9.95 -11.12
CA SER A 65 7.47 -8.85 -10.91
C SER A 65 8.75 -9.24 -11.64
N GLN A 66 8.98 -8.62 -12.80
CA GLN A 66 10.15 -8.89 -13.64
C GLN A 66 11.41 -8.24 -13.05
N LEU A 67 11.34 -7.74 -11.81
CA LEU A 67 12.53 -7.35 -11.06
C LEU A 67 13.25 -8.62 -10.62
N ARG A 68 14.16 -9.08 -11.49
CA ARG A 68 15.14 -10.11 -11.13
C ARG A 68 15.86 -9.63 -9.88
N ARG A 69 16.08 -10.53 -8.92
CA ARG A 69 16.78 -10.25 -7.66
C ARG A 69 18.10 -9.50 -7.88
N GLU A 70 18.81 -9.82 -8.95
CA GLU A 70 20.04 -9.15 -9.38
C GLU A 70 19.85 -7.64 -9.62
N GLN A 71 18.79 -7.24 -10.34
CA GLN A 71 18.51 -5.82 -10.61
C GLN A 71 18.13 -5.06 -9.33
N LEU A 72 17.45 -5.74 -8.41
CA LEU A 72 17.08 -5.17 -7.12
C LEU A 72 18.31 -4.97 -6.23
N GLU A 73 19.24 -5.94 -6.24
CA GLU A 73 20.52 -5.84 -5.51
C GLU A 73 21.41 -4.72 -6.06
N ASP A 74 21.51 -4.59 -7.39
CA ASP A 74 22.28 -3.50 -8.01
C ASP A 74 21.68 -2.13 -7.67
N MET A 75 20.36 -1.99 -7.74
CA MET A 75 19.68 -0.74 -7.39
C MET A 75 19.88 -0.37 -5.90
N ILE A 76 19.79 -1.35 -4.99
CA ILE A 76 20.06 -1.12 -3.56
C ILE A 76 21.51 -0.68 -3.36
N ARG A 77 22.49 -1.32 -4.02
CA ARG A 77 23.90 -0.94 -3.92
C ARG A 77 24.12 0.49 -4.39
N THR A 78 23.52 0.90 -5.50
CA THR A 78 23.62 2.28 -6.01
C THR A 78 23.06 3.29 -5.00
N ILE A 79 21.85 3.04 -4.48
CA ILE A 79 21.21 3.93 -3.51
C ILE A 79 22.04 4.04 -2.23
N VAL A 80 22.56 2.92 -1.71
CA VAL A 80 23.38 2.92 -0.49
C VAL A 80 24.70 3.65 -0.70
N LEU A 81 25.37 3.46 -1.85
CA LEU A 81 26.59 4.18 -2.18
C LEU A 81 26.34 5.69 -2.28
N GLU A 82 25.25 6.09 -2.95
CA GLU A 82 24.86 7.51 -3.07
C GLU A 82 24.51 8.12 -1.70
N GLN A 83 23.82 7.37 -0.82
CA GLN A 83 23.52 7.77 0.55
C GLN A 83 24.78 7.89 1.42
N LEU A 84 25.78 7.02 1.22
CA LEU A 84 27.06 7.10 1.93
C LEU A 84 27.94 8.25 1.41
N GLN A 85 27.90 8.52 0.10
CA GLN A 85 28.63 9.64 -0.52
C GLN A 85 28.03 11.00 -0.14
N SER A 86 26.69 11.09 -0.13
CA SER A 86 25.97 12.28 0.35
C SER A 86 26.14 12.48 1.86
N ARG A 87 26.47 11.42 2.60
CA ARG A 87 26.82 11.43 4.02
C ARG A 87 28.34 11.35 4.22
N SER A 88 29.10 12.19 3.49
CA SER A 88 30.50 12.46 3.84
C SER A 88 30.57 12.89 5.32
N PRO A 89 31.42 12.26 6.16
CA PRO A 89 31.73 12.82 7.46
C PRO A 89 32.33 14.23 7.27
N LEU A 90 31.98 15.13 8.19
CA LEU A 90 32.58 16.44 8.33
C LEU A 90 34.12 16.33 8.21
N PRO A 91 34.80 17.30 7.58
CA PRO A 91 36.25 17.29 7.54
C PRO A 91 36.77 17.39 8.97
N VAL A 92 37.48 16.36 9.41
CA VAL A 92 38.38 16.47 10.54
C VAL A 92 39.50 17.39 10.06
N THR A 93 39.58 18.60 10.61
CA THR A 93 40.68 19.53 10.35
C THR A 93 41.95 18.97 10.96
N GLU A 94 42.60 18.04 10.26
CA GLU A 94 43.99 17.67 10.54
C GLU A 94 44.89 18.68 9.81
N ASN A 95 45.32 19.71 10.54
CA ASN A 95 46.40 20.60 10.15
C ASN A 95 47.73 19.82 10.19
N PRO A 96 48.48 19.68 9.08
CA PRO A 96 49.77 19.02 9.11
C PRO A 96 50.89 20.06 9.17
N ALA A 97 51.20 20.59 10.36
CA ALA A 97 52.47 21.28 10.65
C ALA A 97 52.59 21.72 12.13
N GLU A 98 52.56 20.80 13.09
CA GLU A 98 53.08 21.10 14.43
C GLU A 98 54.48 20.51 14.57
N LYS A 99 55.46 21.40 14.77
CA LYS A 99 56.88 21.08 14.86
C LYS A 99 57.13 20.20 16.09
N PRO A 100 58.08 19.26 16.05
CA PRO A 100 58.35 18.35 17.17
C PRO A 100 58.72 19.08 18.49
N ASP A 101 59.14 20.34 18.43
CA ASP A 101 59.45 21.15 19.60
C ASP A 101 58.21 21.60 20.39
N SER A 102 57.06 21.84 19.74
CA SER A 102 55.83 22.24 20.46
C SER A 102 55.23 21.08 21.25
N LEU A 103 55.25 19.87 20.67
CA LEU A 103 54.79 18.66 21.36
C LEU A 103 55.63 18.33 22.60
N GLN A 104 56.96 18.55 22.55
CA GLN A 104 57.83 18.34 23.71
C GLN A 104 57.56 19.37 24.82
N GLN A 105 57.24 20.61 24.45
CA GLN A 105 56.90 21.65 25.41
C GLN A 105 55.54 21.41 26.08
N ASP A 106 54.56 20.91 25.32
CA ASP A 106 53.24 20.54 25.85
C ASP A 106 53.32 19.32 26.78
N ILE A 107 54.14 18.33 26.45
CA ILE A 107 54.38 17.16 27.32
C ILE A 107 55.09 17.59 28.61
N ALA A 108 56.08 18.48 28.55
CA ALA A 108 56.74 19.00 29.75
C ALA A 108 55.76 19.75 30.67
N ALA A 109 54.88 20.58 30.09
CA ALA A 109 53.85 21.29 30.85
C ALA A 109 52.83 20.33 31.50
N MET A 110 52.50 19.21 30.87
CA MET A 110 51.62 18.19 31.47
C MET A 110 52.29 17.47 32.65
N LEU A 111 53.61 17.26 32.62
CA LEU A 111 54.35 16.61 33.70
C LEU A 111 54.55 17.53 34.90
N ASP A 112 54.82 18.83 34.69
CA ASP A 112 54.94 19.82 35.77
C ASP A 112 53.64 19.95 36.61
N ASN A 113 52.48 19.71 35.98
CA ASN A 113 51.20 19.74 36.68
C ASN A 113 50.95 18.52 37.57
N LEU A 114 51.72 17.42 37.42
CA LEU A 114 51.59 16.23 38.26
C LEU A 114 52.29 16.42 39.61
N ASP A 115 53.33 17.25 39.68
CA ASP A 115 54.01 17.60 40.94
C ASP A 115 53.14 18.45 41.87
N PHE A 116 52.05 19.03 41.35
CA PHE A 116 51.06 19.78 42.13
C PHE A 116 50.08 18.89 42.93
N PHE A 117 50.08 17.58 42.67
CA PHE A 117 49.19 16.60 43.33
C PHE A 117 49.90 15.76 44.41
N GLN A 118 51.10 16.17 44.85
CA GLN A 118 51.83 15.55 45.95
C GLN A 118 51.52 16.19 47.31
#